data_AF-A0A7K7AG35-F1
#
_entry.id   AF-A0A7K7AG35-F1
#
_cell.length_a   1.000
_cell.length_b   1.000
_cell.length_c   1.000
_cell.angle_alpha   90.00
_cell.angle_beta   90.00
_cell.angle_gamma   90.00
#
_symmetry.space_group_name_H-M   'P 1'
#
loop_
_entity.id
_entity.type
_entity.pdbx_description
1 polymer ?
#
loop_
_entity_poly.entity_id
_entity_poly.type
_entity_poly.pdbx_seq_one_letter_code
_entity_poly.pdbx_strand_id
1 'polypeptide(L)'
;LLCVANANGSQVQCELGNPLPRGTQVRFYLILSTLGITLQTQDLAVELALSTISEQPGLVPVVARARVVIELPLSVTGVAVPPRLFFSGTVRGESAMRRESQVGSAVRYEVTVSNRGQSLKTLGSAFLTLLWPHELRSGKWLLYPLQLELLAPPAAPAACSPAANPLRLALVRPPARGHG
;
A
#
# COMPACT_ATOMS: atom_id res chain seq x y z
N LEU A 1 6.26 -39.34 15.89
CA LEU A 1 6.80 -39.00 14.56
C LEU A 1 7.93 -38.01 14.78
N LEU A 2 9.16 -38.37 14.40
CA LEU A 2 10.32 -37.50 14.53
C LEU A 2 10.63 -36.91 13.16
N CYS A 3 10.69 -35.58 13.06
CA CYS A 3 11.08 -34.89 11.84
C CYS A 3 12.33 -34.05 12.12
N VAL A 4 13.32 -34.15 11.26
CA VAL A 4 14.58 -33.40 11.35
C VAL A 4 14.74 -32.59 10.07
N ALA A 5 14.86 -31.27 10.22
CA ALA A 5 15.17 -30.38 9.10
C ALA A 5 16.69 -30.33 8.87
N ASN A 6 17.10 -30.16 7.63
CA ASN A 6 18.50 -29.89 7.31
C ASN A 6 18.92 -28.46 7.73
N ALA A 7 20.23 -28.20 7.71
CA ALA A 7 20.80 -26.96 8.25
C ALA A 7 20.26 -25.67 7.61
N ASN A 8 19.90 -25.70 6.32
CA ASN A 8 19.35 -24.55 5.60
C ASN A 8 17.82 -24.52 5.56
N GLY A 9 17.14 -25.50 6.18
CA GLY A 9 15.68 -25.57 6.25
C GLY A 9 14.97 -25.84 4.90
N SER A 10 15.69 -26.32 3.89
CA SER A 10 15.12 -26.63 2.56
C SER A 10 14.51 -28.02 2.47
N GLN A 11 14.90 -28.94 3.36
CA GLN A 11 14.41 -30.31 3.39
C GLN A 11 14.14 -30.75 4.82
N VAL A 12 13.07 -31.53 5.00
CA VAL A 12 12.73 -32.19 6.26
C VAL A 12 12.63 -33.68 6.02
N GLN A 13 13.22 -34.46 6.90
CA GLN A 13 13.15 -35.92 6.87
C GLN A 13 12.37 -36.40 8.09
N CYS A 14 11.31 -37.16 7.86
CA CYS A 14 10.39 -37.62 8.90
C CYS A 14 10.39 -39.14 8.99
N GLU A 15 10.64 -39.67 10.19
CA GLU A 15 10.54 -41.09 10.50
C GLU A 15 9.06 -41.46 10.67
N LEU A 16 8.54 -42.24 9.72
CA LEU A 16 7.14 -42.68 9.72
C LEU A 16 6.93 -43.97 10.53
N GLY A 17 7.96 -44.80 10.66
CA GLY A 17 7.93 -46.05 11.44
C GLY A 17 8.95 -47.07 10.91
N ASN A 18 9.45 -47.91 11.81
CA ASN A 18 10.38 -48.99 11.45
C ASN A 18 10.00 -50.31 12.18
N PRO A 19 9.30 -51.24 11.49
CA PRO A 19 8.63 -51.07 10.21
C PRO A 19 7.33 -50.26 10.36
N LEU A 20 6.87 -49.62 9.28
CA LEU A 20 5.53 -49.04 9.20
C LEU A 20 4.51 -50.14 8.86
N PRO A 21 3.53 -50.47 9.71
CA PRO A 21 2.61 -51.57 9.46
C PRO A 21 1.72 -51.31 8.23
N ARG A 22 1.34 -52.38 7.52
CA ARG A 22 0.44 -52.31 6.35
C ARG A 22 -0.90 -51.69 6.73
N GLY A 23 -1.42 -50.80 5.88
CA GLY A 23 -2.71 -50.13 6.09
C GLY A 23 -2.67 -48.99 7.11
N THR A 24 -1.50 -48.70 7.70
CA THR A 24 -1.34 -47.58 8.63
C THR A 24 -1.49 -46.26 7.89
N GLN A 25 -2.30 -45.35 8.43
CA GLN A 25 -2.38 -43.98 7.98
C GLN A 25 -1.69 -43.07 9.00
N VAL A 26 -0.71 -42.31 8.53
CA VAL A 26 0.03 -41.35 9.35
C VAL A 26 -0.38 -39.94 8.92
N ARG A 27 -0.69 -39.08 9.89
CA ARG A 27 -0.97 -37.67 9.67
C ARG A 27 0.03 -36.83 10.46
N PHE A 28 0.59 -35.82 9.82
CA PHE A 28 1.51 -34.88 10.44
C PHE A 28 1.40 -33.53 9.74
N TYR A 29 1.93 -32.51 10.40
CA TYR A 29 1.91 -31.13 9.91
C TYR A 29 3.34 -30.65 9.73
N LEU A 30 3.61 -30.03 8.59
CA LEU A 30 4.85 -29.32 8.32
C LEU A 30 4.55 -27.83 8.36
N ILE A 31 5.22 -27.11 9.27
CA ILE A 31 5.11 -25.65 9.38
C ILE A 31 6.28 -25.06 8.60
N LEU A 32 5.97 -24.27 7.57
CA LEU A 32 6.97 -23.67 6.68
C LEU A 32 7.16 -22.21 7.04
N SER A 33 8.41 -21.75 7.07
CA SER A 33 8.73 -20.33 7.26
C SER A 33 8.49 -19.54 5.98
N THR A 34 7.99 -18.31 6.10
CA THR A 34 7.73 -17.41 4.98
C THR A 34 8.87 -16.43 4.69
N LEU A 35 10.00 -16.52 5.42
CA LEU A 35 11.10 -15.55 5.32
C LEU A 35 11.75 -15.44 3.93
N GLY A 36 11.65 -16.48 3.10
CA GLY A 36 12.15 -16.49 1.71
C GLY A 36 11.14 -16.05 0.65
N ILE A 37 9.89 -15.74 1.03
CA ILE A 37 8.84 -15.34 0.08
C ILE A 37 9.11 -13.91 -0.38
N THR A 38 9.11 -13.72 -1.70
CA THR A 38 9.29 -12.41 -2.34
C THR A 38 8.03 -11.98 -3.07
N LEU A 39 7.98 -10.72 -3.54
CA LEU A 39 6.88 -10.23 -4.38
C LEU A 39 6.66 -11.01 -5.68
N GLN A 40 7.67 -11.72 -6.15
CA GLN A 40 7.60 -12.51 -7.39
C GLN A 40 7.16 -13.95 -7.14
N THR A 41 7.10 -14.38 -5.88
CA THR A 41 6.70 -15.73 -5.51
C THR A 41 5.17 -15.85 -5.59
N GLN A 42 4.67 -16.57 -6.59
CA GLN A 42 3.23 -16.79 -6.78
C GLN A 42 2.73 -18.08 -6.13
N ASP A 43 3.58 -19.10 -6.08
CA ASP A 43 3.29 -20.37 -5.45
C ASP A 43 4.54 -20.97 -4.81
N LEU A 44 4.32 -21.78 -3.77
CA LEU A 44 5.31 -22.61 -3.13
C LEU A 44 5.02 -24.07 -3.48
N ALA A 45 5.96 -24.72 -4.13
CA ALA A 45 5.90 -26.16 -4.42
C ALA A 45 6.68 -26.93 -3.34
N VAL A 46 6.00 -27.85 -2.67
CA VAL A 46 6.58 -28.73 -1.66
C VAL A 46 6.49 -30.15 -2.18
N GLU A 47 7.64 -30.75 -2.48
CA GLU A 47 7.72 -32.14 -2.90
C GLU A 47 7.76 -33.07 -1.69
N LEU A 48 6.85 -34.03 -1.65
CA LEU A 48 6.79 -35.08 -0.65
C LEU A 48 7.18 -36.40 -1.30
N ALA A 49 8.36 -36.90 -0.92
CA ALA A 49 8.89 -38.18 -1.39
C ALA A 49 8.93 -39.18 -0.22
N LEU A 50 8.31 -40.34 -0.41
CA LEU A 50 8.40 -41.46 0.52
C LEU A 50 9.59 -42.34 0.14
N SER A 51 10.35 -42.78 1.14
CA SER A 51 11.50 -43.66 0.96
C SER A 51 11.42 -44.84 1.93
N THR A 52 11.85 -46.01 1.48
CA THR A 52 11.92 -47.25 2.27
C THR A 52 13.05 -48.12 1.75
N ILE A 53 13.57 -49.01 2.60
CA ILE A 53 14.58 -50.02 2.23
C ILE A 53 14.00 -51.21 1.47
N SER A 54 12.67 -51.35 1.43
CA SER A 54 11.99 -52.41 0.67
C SER A 54 11.75 -51.99 -0.78
N GLU A 55 11.67 -52.95 -1.70
CA GLU A 55 11.30 -52.64 -3.09
C GLU A 55 9.84 -52.18 -3.19
N GLN A 56 9.63 -51.01 -3.82
CA GLN A 56 8.34 -50.37 -3.99
C GLN A 56 8.29 -49.63 -5.34
N PRO A 57 7.98 -50.32 -6.46
CA PRO A 57 8.11 -49.76 -7.81
C PRO A 57 7.13 -48.62 -8.14
N GLY A 58 6.07 -48.45 -7.35
CA GLY A 58 5.05 -47.41 -7.55
C GLY A 58 5.19 -46.18 -6.66
N LEU A 59 6.27 -46.07 -5.86
CA LEU A 59 6.50 -44.90 -5.03
C LEU A 59 6.92 -43.72 -5.92
N VAL A 60 6.02 -42.76 -6.08
CA VAL A 60 6.26 -41.52 -6.82
C VAL A 60 6.13 -40.31 -5.88
N PRO A 61 6.96 -39.28 -6.04
CA PRO A 61 6.81 -38.04 -5.28
C PRO A 61 5.48 -37.36 -5.59
N VAL A 62 4.93 -36.68 -4.58
CA VAL A 62 3.72 -35.85 -4.70
C VAL A 62 4.10 -34.41 -4.45
N VAL A 63 3.63 -33.49 -5.30
CA VAL A 63 3.88 -32.05 -5.12
C VAL A 63 2.64 -31.37 -4.56
N ALA A 64 2.75 -30.83 -3.35
CA ALA A 64 1.75 -29.94 -2.77
C ALA A 64 2.08 -28.49 -3.15
N ARG A 65 1.13 -27.78 -3.78
CA ARG A 65 1.29 -26.37 -4.13
C ARG A 65 0.46 -25.47 -3.22
N ALA A 66 1.11 -24.48 -2.62
CA ALA A 66 0.45 -23.42 -1.86
C ALA A 66 0.50 -22.12 -2.66
N ARG A 67 -0.66 -21.50 -2.90
CA ARG A 67 -0.73 -20.18 -3.53
C ARG A 67 -0.28 -19.12 -2.54
N VAL A 68 0.63 -18.26 -2.97
CA VAL A 68 1.10 -17.12 -2.18
C VAL A 68 0.25 -15.90 -2.53
N VAL A 69 -0.25 -15.22 -1.49
CA VAL A 69 -0.98 -13.95 -1.60
C VAL A 69 -0.28 -12.95 -0.70
N ILE A 70 0.01 -11.76 -1.24
CA ILE A 70 0.68 -10.69 -0.52
C ILE A 70 -0.34 -9.58 -0.28
N GLU A 71 -0.60 -9.30 0.99
CA GLU A 71 -1.53 -8.26 1.41
C GLU A 71 -0.78 -7.00 1.82
N LEU A 72 -1.24 -5.86 1.30
CA LEU A 72 -0.74 -4.53 1.65
C LEU A 72 -1.84 -3.78 2.39
N PRO A 73 -1.76 -3.65 3.73
CA PRO A 73 -2.76 -2.92 4.50
C PRO A 73 -2.53 -1.41 4.37
N LEU A 74 -2.86 -0.90 3.20
CA LEU A 74 -2.88 0.53 2.90
C LEU A 74 -4.10 1.18 3.55
N SER A 75 -3.90 2.38 4.10
CA SER A 75 -4.99 3.21 4.60
C SER A 75 -4.79 4.66 4.20
N VAL A 76 -5.91 5.36 3.98
CA VAL A 76 -5.94 6.77 3.59
C VAL A 76 -6.77 7.53 4.61
N THR A 77 -6.22 8.62 5.14
CA THR A 77 -6.93 9.54 6.03
C THR A 77 -6.84 10.96 5.49
N GLY A 78 -7.87 11.78 5.74
CA GLY A 78 -7.96 13.15 5.27
C GLY A 78 -8.51 14.09 6.34
N VAL A 79 -7.90 15.26 6.50
CA VAL A 79 -8.32 16.29 7.47
C VAL A 79 -8.37 17.66 6.81
N ALA A 80 -9.41 18.44 7.10
CA ALA A 80 -9.54 19.83 6.66
C ALA A 80 -9.20 20.79 7.82
N VAL A 81 -8.36 21.79 7.56
CA VAL A 81 -7.89 22.78 8.53
C VAL A 81 -8.09 24.20 7.99
N PRO A 82 -8.99 25.01 8.56
CA PRO A 82 -9.96 24.64 9.59
C PRO A 82 -11.10 23.74 9.03
N PRO A 83 -11.78 22.94 9.89
CA PRO A 83 -12.84 22.04 9.45
C PRO A 83 -14.16 22.76 9.13
N ARG A 84 -14.31 24.01 9.56
CA ARG A 84 -15.45 24.86 9.28
C ARG A 84 -14.98 26.24 8.92
N LEU A 85 -15.66 26.84 7.95
CA LEU A 85 -15.47 28.21 7.55
C LEU A 85 -16.80 28.95 7.58
N PHE A 86 -16.71 30.25 7.82
CA PHE A 86 -17.81 31.17 7.64
C PHE A 86 -17.60 31.96 6.35
N PHE A 87 -18.70 32.26 5.66
CA PHE A 87 -18.67 33.16 4.53
C PHE A 87 -18.13 34.53 5.00
N SER A 88 -17.10 35.02 4.32
CA SER A 88 -16.45 36.28 4.64
C SER A 88 -15.82 36.91 3.39
N GLY A 89 -15.47 38.18 3.48
CA GLY A 89 -14.85 38.93 2.37
C GLY A 89 -15.85 39.75 1.55
N THR A 90 -15.30 40.50 0.58
CA THR A 90 -16.09 41.32 -0.34
C THR A 90 -16.42 40.53 -1.60
N VAL A 91 -17.68 40.54 -2.03
CA VAL A 91 -18.09 39.89 -3.29
C VAL A 91 -17.33 40.51 -4.46
N ARG A 92 -16.56 39.69 -5.17
CA ARG A 92 -15.76 40.08 -6.34
C ARG A 92 -15.93 39.02 -7.43
N GLY A 93 -16.05 39.46 -8.68
CA GLY A 93 -16.07 38.55 -9.82
C GLY A 93 -14.67 37.98 -10.10
N GLU A 94 -14.63 36.80 -10.74
CA GLU A 94 -13.40 36.08 -11.09
C GLU A 94 -12.39 36.96 -11.85
N SER A 95 -12.85 37.68 -12.87
CA SER A 95 -12.02 38.54 -13.73
C SER A 95 -11.38 39.73 -13.00
N ALA A 96 -11.89 40.08 -11.81
CA ALA A 96 -11.35 41.13 -10.95
C ALA A 96 -10.39 40.59 -9.87
N MET A 97 -10.28 39.27 -9.70
CA MET A 97 -9.38 38.67 -8.71
C MET A 97 -7.92 38.72 -9.20
N ARG A 98 -7.01 39.07 -8.29
CA ARG A 98 -5.57 39.19 -8.54
C ARG A 98 -4.72 38.51 -7.48
N ARG A 99 -5.26 38.34 -6.27
CA ARG A 99 -4.57 37.75 -5.12
C ARG A 99 -5.43 36.66 -4.49
N GLU A 100 -4.82 35.66 -3.88
CA GLU A 100 -5.55 34.57 -3.22
C GLU A 100 -6.46 35.07 -2.09
N SER A 101 -6.06 36.14 -1.38
CA SER A 101 -6.83 36.71 -0.27
C SER A 101 -8.16 37.33 -0.70
N GLN A 102 -8.36 37.52 -2.01
CA GLN A 102 -9.60 38.02 -2.59
C GLN A 102 -10.60 36.90 -2.92
N VAL A 103 -10.18 35.64 -2.82
CA VAL A 103 -11.05 34.46 -3.05
C VAL A 103 -11.87 34.16 -1.81
N GLY A 104 -11.24 34.17 -0.63
CA GLY A 104 -11.89 33.85 0.64
C GLY A 104 -10.92 33.31 1.68
N SER A 105 -11.47 32.72 2.74
CA SER A 105 -10.68 32.07 3.79
C SER A 105 -9.99 30.81 3.27
N ALA A 106 -8.69 30.66 3.56
CA ALA A 106 -7.93 29.48 3.16
C ALA A 106 -8.36 28.23 3.94
N VAL A 107 -8.39 27.09 3.26
CA VAL A 107 -8.54 25.76 3.86
C VAL A 107 -7.41 24.88 3.37
N ARG A 108 -6.74 24.20 4.29
CA ARG A 108 -5.75 23.17 4.00
C ARG A 108 -6.40 21.80 4.11
N TYR A 109 -6.21 20.96 3.11
CA TYR A 109 -6.57 19.54 3.17
C TYR A 109 -5.28 18.73 3.29
N GLU A 110 -5.15 18.00 4.39
CA GLU A 110 -4.02 17.11 4.65
C GLU A 110 -4.48 15.67 4.42
N VAL A 111 -3.89 15.00 3.43
CA VAL A 111 -4.20 13.60 3.10
C VAL A 111 -2.98 12.74 3.37
N THR A 112 -3.14 11.75 4.23
CA THR A 112 -2.07 10.84 4.64
C THR A 112 -2.36 9.44 4.11
N VAL A 113 -1.42 8.88 3.35
CA VAL A 113 -1.41 7.48 2.94
C VAL A 113 -0.43 6.73 3.83
N SER A 114 -0.88 5.67 4.48
CA SER A 114 -0.02 4.85 5.34
C SER A 114 -0.08 3.37 4.96
N ASN A 115 1.07 2.69 5.05
CA ASN A 115 1.19 1.25 4.92
C ASN A 115 1.63 0.71 6.29
N ARG A 116 0.76 -0.08 6.95
CA ARG A 116 1.10 -0.74 8.23
C ARG A 116 1.75 -2.11 8.04
N GLY A 117 1.82 -2.60 6.81
CA GLY A 117 2.45 -3.85 6.46
C GLY A 117 3.92 -3.68 6.11
N GLN A 118 4.51 -4.72 5.51
CA GLN A 118 5.88 -4.63 5.03
C GLN A 118 5.98 -3.60 3.89
N SER A 119 6.99 -2.74 3.97
CA SER A 119 7.28 -1.79 2.89
C SER A 119 7.83 -2.55 1.70
N LEU A 120 7.21 -2.38 0.54
CA LEU A 120 7.72 -2.96 -0.68
C LEU A 120 8.68 -1.99 -1.33
N LYS A 121 9.94 -2.42 -1.52
CA LYS A 121 10.97 -1.63 -2.21
C LYS A 121 10.57 -1.28 -3.64
N THR A 122 9.74 -2.12 -4.25
CA THR A 122 9.22 -1.97 -5.61
C THR A 122 7.70 -2.12 -5.54
N LEU A 123 7.01 -1.17 -4.93
CA LEU A 123 5.58 -1.04 -5.23
C LEU A 123 5.47 -0.79 -6.73
N GLY A 124 4.77 -1.67 -7.44
CA GLY A 124 4.03 -1.22 -8.62
C GLY A 124 3.31 0.06 -8.20
N SER A 125 3.50 1.12 -8.96
CA SER A 125 3.16 2.49 -8.58
C SER A 125 1.78 2.54 -7.93
N ALA A 126 1.74 2.78 -6.61
CA ALA A 126 0.50 3.08 -5.92
C ALA A 126 0.11 4.50 -6.30
N PHE A 127 -1.12 4.69 -6.76
CA PHE A 127 -1.61 5.99 -7.18
C PHE A 127 -2.69 6.44 -6.22
N LEU A 128 -2.58 7.68 -5.74
CA LEU A 128 -3.64 8.36 -5.02
C LEU A 128 -4.39 9.26 -6.00
N THR A 129 -5.70 9.06 -6.13
CA THR A 129 -6.57 9.97 -6.90
C THR A 129 -7.38 10.83 -5.94
N LEU A 130 -7.18 12.14 -6.00
CA LEU A 130 -7.93 13.12 -5.23
C LEU A 130 -8.95 13.82 -6.13
N LEU A 131 -10.23 13.61 -5.84
CA LEU A 131 -11.32 14.32 -6.51
C LEU A 131 -11.54 15.66 -5.82
N TRP A 132 -11.28 16.76 -6.54
CA TRP A 132 -11.36 18.10 -5.99
C TRP A 132 -12.69 18.80 -6.35
N PRO A 133 -13.46 19.29 -5.38
CA PRO A 133 -14.73 19.96 -5.63
C PRO A 133 -14.51 21.43 -6.05
N HIS A 134 -14.10 21.64 -7.31
CA HIS A 134 -13.76 22.93 -7.88
C HIS A 134 -14.98 23.86 -8.06
N GLU A 135 -16.07 23.34 -8.61
CA GLU A 135 -17.27 24.12 -8.98
C GLU A 135 -18.57 23.41 -8.59
N LEU A 136 -19.61 24.21 -8.40
CA LEU A 136 -20.99 23.77 -8.32
C LEU A 136 -21.54 23.50 -9.72
N ARG A 137 -22.66 22.76 -9.80
CA ARG A 137 -23.40 22.53 -11.06
C ARG A 137 -23.82 23.83 -11.77
N SER A 138 -23.88 24.94 -11.04
CA SER A 138 -24.20 26.27 -11.57
C SER A 138 -23.02 26.98 -12.26
N GLY A 139 -21.83 26.38 -12.28
CA GLY A 139 -20.60 27.00 -12.79
C GLY A 139 -19.98 28.01 -11.83
N LYS A 140 -20.46 28.07 -10.58
CA LYS A 140 -19.84 28.90 -9.52
C LYS A 140 -18.74 28.11 -8.83
N TRP A 141 -17.60 28.75 -8.60
CA TRP A 141 -16.50 28.20 -7.80
C TRP A 141 -16.97 27.79 -6.40
N LEU A 142 -16.48 26.63 -5.95
CA LEU A 142 -16.67 26.13 -4.59
C LEU A 142 -15.35 26.18 -3.81
N LEU A 143 -14.35 25.39 -4.19
CA LEU A 143 -13.00 25.44 -3.63
C LEU A 143 -11.97 25.71 -4.73
N TYR A 144 -11.32 26.86 -4.67
CA TYR A 144 -10.23 27.21 -5.57
C TYR A 144 -8.95 26.43 -5.20
N PRO A 145 -8.42 25.54 -6.06
CA PRO A 145 -7.20 24.80 -5.77
C PRO A 145 -6.00 25.72 -5.92
N LEU A 146 -5.35 26.05 -4.81
CA LEU A 146 -4.24 27.02 -4.78
C LEU A 146 -2.88 26.37 -5.04
N GLN A 147 -2.57 25.31 -4.29
CA GLN A 147 -1.30 24.60 -4.38
C GLN A 147 -1.51 23.16 -3.90
N LEU A 148 -0.78 22.23 -4.50
CA LEU A 148 -0.66 20.84 -4.03
C LEU A 148 0.82 20.54 -3.79
N GLU A 149 1.12 19.96 -2.63
CA GLU A 149 2.47 19.56 -2.25
C GLU A 149 2.47 18.07 -1.86
N LEU A 150 3.41 17.31 -2.41
CA LEU A 150 3.67 15.95 -1.98
C LEU A 150 4.84 15.95 -1.00
N LEU A 151 4.55 15.63 0.26
CA LEU A 151 5.54 15.63 1.34
C LEU A 151 6.40 14.35 1.41
N ALA A 152 6.24 13.43 0.44
CA ALA A 152 6.96 12.16 0.38
C ALA A 152 8.28 12.31 -0.41
N PRO A 153 9.40 11.70 0.05
CA PRO A 153 10.64 11.62 -0.74
C PRO A 153 10.53 10.62 -1.91
N PRO A 154 11.13 10.91 -3.08
CA PRO A 154 11.67 12.21 -3.48
C PRO A 154 10.55 13.23 -3.66
N ALA A 155 10.78 14.46 -3.19
CA ALA A 155 9.84 15.56 -3.38
C ALA A 155 9.66 15.80 -4.88
N ALA A 156 8.53 15.34 -5.42
CA ALA A 156 8.16 15.52 -6.82
C ALA A 156 6.93 16.42 -6.88
N PRO A 157 6.83 17.31 -7.89
CA PRO A 157 5.60 18.05 -8.13
C PRO A 157 4.47 17.05 -8.39
N ALA A 158 3.44 17.10 -7.54
CA ALA A 158 2.24 16.32 -7.76
C ALA A 158 1.48 16.89 -8.97
N ALA A 159 1.17 16.05 -9.94
CA ALA A 159 0.41 16.47 -11.12
C ALA A 159 -1.07 16.59 -10.74
N CYS A 160 -1.65 17.78 -10.97
CA CYS A 160 -3.10 18.01 -10.90
C CYS A 160 -3.64 18.20 -12.32
N SER A 161 -4.85 17.66 -12.57
CA SER A 161 -5.63 17.98 -13.77
C SER A 161 -7.03 18.44 -13.35
N PRO A 162 -7.41 19.72 -13.59
CA PRO A 162 -6.57 20.81 -14.11
C PRO A 162 -5.47 21.23 -13.13
N ALA A 163 -4.49 21.99 -13.63
CA ALA A 163 -3.40 22.51 -12.81
C ALA A 163 -3.91 23.40 -11.67
N ALA A 164 -3.24 23.35 -10.53
CA ALA A 164 -3.52 24.25 -9.42
C ALA A 164 -3.24 25.72 -9.81
N ASN A 165 -3.95 26.64 -9.16
CA ASN A 165 -3.93 28.07 -9.41
C ASN A 165 -4.16 28.48 -10.88
N PRO A 166 -5.27 28.03 -11.52
CA PRO A 166 -5.51 28.30 -12.95
C PRO A 166 -5.61 29.80 -13.29
N LEU A 167 -6.09 30.63 -12.35
CA LEU A 167 -6.19 32.09 -12.53
C LEU A 167 -4.86 32.82 -12.23
N ARG A 168 -3.80 32.09 -11.86
CA ARG A 168 -2.47 32.63 -11.53
C ARG A 168 -2.54 33.76 -10.50
N LEU A 169 -3.37 33.57 -9.47
CA LEU A 169 -3.51 34.52 -8.37
C LEU A 169 -2.18 34.62 -7.62
N ALA A 170 -1.82 35.84 -7.24
CA ALA A 170 -0.63 36.07 -6.42
C ALA A 170 -0.85 35.48 -5.02
N LEU A 171 0.07 34.60 -4.61
CA LEU A 171 0.05 33.91 -3.32
C LEU A 171 0.56 34.85 -2.21
N VAL A 172 -0.07 34.80 -1.04
CA VAL A 172 0.47 35.49 0.15
C VAL A 172 1.52 34.57 0.74
N ARG A 173 2.79 34.98 0.68
CA ARG A 173 3.87 34.21 1.34
C ARG A 173 3.56 34.14 2.84
N PRO A 174 3.56 32.95 3.46
CA PRO A 174 3.52 32.87 4.90
C PRO A 174 4.76 33.59 5.46
N PRO A 175 4.67 34.28 6.60
CA PRO A 175 5.84 34.84 7.26
C PRO A 175 6.85 33.71 7.49
N ALA A 176 8.12 33.96 7.19
CA ALA A 176 9.19 33.01 7.47
C ALA A 176 9.09 32.59 8.94
N ARG A 177 9.02 31.28 9.20
CA ARG A 177 9.13 30.76 10.57
C ARG A 177 10.48 31.22 11.10
N GLY A 178 10.48 32.24 11.95
CA GLY A 178 11.67 32.64 12.69
C GLY A 178 12.13 31.45 13.52
N HIS A 179 13.34 30.98 13.26
CA HIS A 179 14.04 30.11 14.19
C HIS A 179 14.32 30.93 15.45
N GLY A 180 13.57 30.65 16.51
CA GLY A 180 13.92 30.96 17.89
C GLY A 180 14.46 29.72 18.57
#